data_AF-A0A7K0W6J0-F1
#
_entry.id   AF-A0A7K0W6J0-F1
#
_cell.length_a   1.000
_cell.length_b   1.000
_cell.length_c   1.000
_cell.angle_alpha   90.00
_cell.angle_beta   90.00
_cell.angle_gamma   90.00
#
_symmetry.space_group_name_H-M   'P 1'
#
loop_
_entity.id
_entity.type
_entity.pdbx_description
1 polymer ?
#
loop_
_entity_poly.entity_id
_entity_poly.type
_entity_poly.pdbx_seq_one_letter_code
_entity_poly.pdbx_strand_id
1 'polypeptide(L)'
;MSLTIEGANASHTSLIEAFLNRHKERLESFAFELEIEECQSKKLEAFQLVAHKSNKTIEATLSVSSQQSLRWALNALLVFAEGPDETINLEDSPAFAIRGVIEGFYGTPWTHEQRLSGIESFADFGMNSFMLAPKDSPWQRFDWRRPFDSMLLKLTKELVERGQLHGVNIAICVSPGLSVKYSDQNDVEAVMIRYRQLLSIGVRDFGLLFDDIPWELQFAEDIKKYKTTAQAQADFSNRVLASLKEV
;
A
#
# COMPACT_ATOMS: atom_id res chain seq x y z
N MET A 1 5.74 29.22 -4.58
CA MET A 1 5.56 28.01 -5.40
C MET A 1 4.42 28.22 -6.40
N SER A 2 4.76 28.26 -7.69
CA SER A 2 3.80 28.17 -8.81
C SER A 2 3.88 26.76 -9.39
N LEU A 3 2.77 26.22 -9.89
CA LEU A 3 2.69 24.87 -10.41
C LEU A 3 1.80 24.85 -11.67
N THR A 4 2.38 24.38 -12.76
CA THR A 4 1.66 24.01 -13.99
C THR A 4 1.86 22.52 -14.21
N ILE A 5 0.78 21.80 -14.48
CA ILE A 5 0.82 20.36 -14.77
C ILE A 5 0.09 20.10 -16.09
N GLU A 6 0.77 19.43 -17.02
CA GLU A 6 0.22 18.97 -18.31
C GLU A 6 0.30 17.43 -18.38
N GLY A 7 -0.61 16.81 -19.14
CA GLY A 7 -0.65 15.34 -19.33
C GLY A 7 -1.10 14.51 -18.11
N ALA A 8 -1.31 15.12 -16.94
CA ALA A 8 -1.76 14.44 -15.73
C ALA A 8 -3.26 14.10 -15.73
N ASN A 9 -3.60 12.88 -15.29
CA ASN A 9 -4.97 12.55 -14.86
C ASN A 9 -5.22 13.04 -13.41
N ALA A 10 -6.47 12.97 -12.95
CA ALA A 10 -6.83 13.47 -11.60
C ALA A 10 -6.01 12.83 -10.46
N SER A 11 -5.68 11.54 -10.58
CA SER A 11 -4.88 10.82 -9.58
C SER A 11 -3.43 11.29 -9.56
N HIS A 12 -2.85 11.57 -10.74
CA HIS A 12 -1.53 12.17 -10.86
C HIS A 12 -1.50 13.56 -10.23
N THR A 13 -2.49 14.41 -10.55
CA THR A 13 -2.59 15.76 -9.98
C THR A 13 -2.63 15.74 -8.47
N SER A 14 -3.53 14.94 -7.86
CA SER A 14 -3.64 14.88 -6.40
C SER A 14 -2.37 14.36 -5.72
N LEU A 15 -1.67 13.40 -6.33
CA LEU A 15 -0.40 12.89 -5.81
C LEU A 15 0.71 13.95 -5.89
N ILE A 16 0.82 14.67 -7.01
CA ILE A 16 1.79 15.77 -7.19
C ILE A 16 1.53 16.89 -6.18
N GLU A 17 0.28 17.29 -6.00
CA GLU A 17 -0.10 18.32 -5.03
C GLU A 17 0.22 17.89 -3.59
N ALA A 18 -0.10 16.64 -3.22
CA ALA A 18 0.22 16.09 -1.91
C ALA A 18 1.73 16.05 -1.66
N PHE A 19 2.51 15.64 -2.68
CA PHE A 19 3.97 15.63 -2.63
C PHE A 19 4.54 17.03 -2.42
N LEU A 20 4.12 18.01 -3.21
CA LEU A 20 4.60 19.39 -3.11
C LEU A 20 4.19 20.03 -1.77
N ASN A 21 3.00 19.73 -1.25
CA ASN A 21 2.58 20.19 0.07
C ASN A 21 3.44 19.58 1.18
N ARG A 22 3.72 18.26 1.11
CA ARG A 22 4.60 17.57 2.07
C ARG A 22 6.02 18.14 2.08
N HIS A 23 6.55 18.49 0.91
CA HIS A 23 7.92 19.01 0.77
C HIS A 23 7.98 20.53 0.57
N LYS A 24 6.92 21.25 0.98
CA LYS A 24 6.79 22.69 0.72
C LYS A 24 8.00 23.49 1.20
N GLU A 25 8.46 23.26 2.44
CA GLU A 25 9.62 23.98 3.00
C GLU A 25 10.90 23.78 2.19
N ARG A 26 11.01 22.66 1.47
CA ARG A 26 12.17 22.29 0.64
C ARG A 26 12.06 22.84 -0.78
N LEU A 27 10.83 22.98 -1.29
CA LEU A 27 10.57 23.28 -2.71
C LEU A 27 9.93 24.65 -2.96
N GLU A 28 9.58 25.42 -1.92
CA GLU A 28 8.80 26.66 -2.07
C GLU A 28 9.49 27.77 -2.88
N SER A 29 10.82 27.69 -2.97
CA SER A 29 11.68 28.61 -3.72
C SER A 29 11.60 28.40 -5.24
N PHE A 30 11.02 27.29 -5.69
CA PHE A 30 10.90 26.93 -7.10
C PHE A 30 9.46 27.13 -7.64
N ALA A 31 9.38 27.37 -8.94
CA ALA A 31 8.21 27.18 -9.77
C ALA A 31 8.39 25.89 -10.59
N PHE A 32 7.32 25.12 -10.73
CA PHE A 32 7.34 23.84 -11.44
C PHE A 32 6.44 23.86 -12.66
N GLU A 33 6.99 23.41 -13.78
CA GLU A 33 6.29 23.13 -15.02
C GLU A 33 6.48 21.64 -15.30
N LEU A 34 5.45 20.84 -15.02
CA LEU A 34 5.51 19.38 -15.06
C LEU A 34 4.68 18.85 -16.23
N GLU A 35 5.31 18.06 -17.08
CA GLU A 35 4.64 17.27 -18.11
C GLU A 35 4.65 15.80 -17.68
N ILE A 36 3.47 15.17 -17.61
CA ILE A 36 3.33 13.77 -17.23
C ILE A 36 2.98 12.94 -18.47
N GLU A 37 3.79 11.94 -18.75
CA GLU A 37 3.57 11.00 -19.85
C GLU A 37 3.34 9.59 -19.29
N GLU A 38 2.29 8.90 -19.73
CA GLU A 38 2.12 7.49 -19.40
C GLU A 38 2.94 6.63 -20.37
N CYS A 39 3.78 5.73 -19.82
CA CYS A 39 4.62 4.84 -20.62
C CYS A 39 4.34 3.36 -20.32
N GLN A 40 4.50 2.51 -21.34
CA GLN A 40 4.44 1.06 -21.14
C GLN A 40 5.84 0.51 -20.91
N SER A 41 6.03 -0.18 -19.78
CA SER A 41 7.30 -0.83 -19.45
C SER A 41 7.09 -2.24 -18.93
N LYS A 42 8.04 -3.13 -19.24
CA LYS A 42 8.11 -4.47 -18.63
C LYS A 42 8.83 -4.46 -17.28
N LYS A 43 9.55 -3.37 -16.96
CA LYS A 43 10.21 -3.19 -15.67
C LYS A 43 9.18 -2.73 -14.65
N LEU A 44 9.32 -3.19 -13.42
CA LEU A 44 8.46 -2.81 -12.30
C LEU A 44 8.55 -1.31 -12.08
N GLU A 45 7.42 -0.61 -11.96
CA GLU A 45 7.34 0.82 -11.61
C GLU A 45 8.41 1.69 -12.28
N ALA A 46 8.67 1.43 -13.56
CA ALA A 46 9.66 2.17 -14.32
C ALA A 46 9.23 3.63 -14.49
N PHE A 47 10.20 4.53 -14.42
CA PHE A 47 10.01 5.94 -14.75
C PHE A 47 11.22 6.50 -15.49
N GLN A 48 10.98 7.60 -16.20
CA GLN A 48 12.01 8.49 -16.72
C GLN A 48 11.75 9.91 -16.20
N LEU A 49 12.81 10.59 -15.78
CA LEU A 49 12.82 11.99 -15.39
C LEU A 49 13.80 12.72 -16.30
N VAL A 50 13.28 13.64 -17.12
CA VAL A 50 14.07 14.63 -17.83
C VAL A 50 13.72 15.99 -17.26
N ALA A 51 14.69 16.72 -16.73
CA ALA A 51 14.42 18.05 -16.19
C ALA A 51 15.56 19.02 -16.43
N HIS A 52 15.19 20.30 -16.50
CA HIS A 52 16.08 21.43 -16.60
C HIS A 52 15.72 22.46 -15.53
N LYS A 53 16.74 22.98 -14.84
CA LYS A 53 16.62 23.95 -13.77
C LYS A 53 17.29 25.25 -14.21
N SER A 54 16.49 26.29 -14.37
CA SER A 54 16.96 27.63 -14.72
C SER A 54 16.41 28.67 -13.76
N ASN A 55 17.29 29.43 -13.12
CA ASN A 55 16.97 30.37 -12.06
C ASN A 55 16.20 29.71 -10.90
N LYS A 56 14.88 29.87 -10.89
CA LYS A 56 13.94 29.33 -9.88
C LYS A 56 12.80 28.55 -10.55
N THR A 57 12.95 28.18 -11.81
CA THR A 57 11.97 27.37 -12.54
C THR A 57 12.58 26.01 -12.82
N ILE A 58 11.79 24.96 -12.58
CA ILE A 58 12.11 23.58 -12.93
C ILE A 58 11.07 23.12 -13.95
N GLU A 59 11.54 22.89 -15.16
CA GLU A 59 10.79 22.26 -16.25
C GLU A 59 11.13 20.78 -16.23
N ALA A 60 10.14 19.90 -16.09
CA ALA A 60 10.37 18.46 -15.98
C ALA A 60 9.31 17.65 -16.73
N THR A 61 9.77 16.68 -17.51
CA THR A 61 8.94 15.62 -18.09
C THR A 61 9.13 14.35 -17.28
N LEU A 62 8.02 13.81 -16.76
CA LEU A 62 7.96 12.56 -15.98
C LEU A 62 7.22 11.50 -16.79
N SER A 63 7.95 10.58 -17.40
CA SER A 63 7.35 9.44 -18.10
C SER A 63 7.21 8.26 -17.13
N VAL A 64 5.98 7.84 -16.83
CA VAL A 64 5.65 6.97 -15.69
C VAL A 64 4.81 5.76 -16.12
N SER A 65 5.10 4.58 -15.55
CA SER A 65 4.37 3.34 -15.85
C SER A 65 3.24 3.00 -14.88
N SER A 66 3.20 3.68 -13.74
CA SER A 66 2.19 3.55 -12.69
C SER A 66 2.17 4.76 -11.76
N GLN A 67 1.15 4.86 -10.91
CA GLN A 67 1.08 5.90 -9.87
C GLN A 67 2.26 5.83 -8.88
N GLN A 68 2.74 4.63 -8.54
CA GLN A 68 3.90 4.44 -7.67
C GLN A 68 5.20 4.90 -8.36
N SER A 69 5.32 4.67 -9.67
CA SER A 69 6.46 5.19 -10.44
C SER A 69 6.46 6.72 -10.53
N LEU A 70 5.29 7.38 -10.55
CA LEU A 70 5.20 8.83 -10.43
C LEU A 70 5.71 9.32 -9.08
N ARG A 71 5.33 8.65 -7.98
CA ARG A 71 5.89 8.97 -6.65
C ARG A 71 7.42 8.85 -6.63
N TRP A 72 7.97 7.84 -7.30
CA TRP A 72 9.43 7.64 -7.44
C TRP A 72 10.10 8.75 -8.26
N ALA A 73 9.52 9.11 -9.41
CA ALA A 73 10.00 10.21 -10.24
C ALA A 73 10.03 11.53 -9.47
N LEU A 74 9.03 11.78 -8.63
CA LEU A 74 8.98 12.96 -7.75
C LEU A 74 10.06 12.94 -6.66
N ASN A 75 10.38 11.78 -6.07
CA ASN A 75 11.53 11.67 -5.14
C ASN A 75 12.84 12.04 -5.85
N ALA A 76 13.06 11.54 -7.07
CA ALA A 76 14.23 11.90 -7.86
C ALA A 76 14.25 13.39 -8.21
N LEU A 77 13.09 13.96 -8.56
CA LEU A 77 12.93 15.40 -8.85
C LEU A 77 13.29 16.26 -7.64
N LEU A 78 12.90 15.85 -6.42
CA LEU A 78 13.25 16.56 -5.19
C LEU A 78 14.77 16.56 -4.93
N VAL A 79 15.43 15.41 -5.11
CA VAL A 79 16.89 15.31 -5.01
C VAL A 79 17.57 16.20 -6.06
N PHE A 80 17.06 16.22 -7.29
CA PHE A 80 17.56 17.10 -8.36
C PHE A 80 17.35 18.59 -8.05
N ALA A 81 16.18 18.96 -7.53
CA ALA A 81 15.86 20.34 -7.18
C ALA A 81 16.86 20.91 -6.15
N GLU A 82 17.19 20.12 -5.13
CA GLU A 82 18.15 20.46 -4.07
C GLU A 82 19.62 20.32 -4.49
N GLY A 83 19.89 19.55 -5.54
CA GLY A 83 21.23 19.32 -6.06
C GLY A 83 21.81 20.54 -6.81
N PRO A 84 23.12 20.52 -7.12
CA PRO A 84 23.77 21.61 -7.85
C PRO A 84 23.51 21.55 -9.37
N ASP A 85 23.07 20.42 -9.90
CA ASP A 85 22.95 20.20 -11.34
C ASP A 85 21.81 21.03 -11.97
N GLU A 86 22.06 21.52 -13.18
CA GLU A 86 21.09 22.28 -13.98
C GLU A 86 20.25 21.39 -14.89
N THR A 87 20.67 20.14 -15.14
CA THR A 87 19.94 19.17 -15.95
C THR A 87 20.01 17.76 -15.38
N ILE A 88 18.98 16.95 -15.65
CA ILE A 88 18.94 15.52 -15.34
C ILE A 88 18.25 14.77 -16.48
N ASN A 89 18.76 13.59 -16.81
CA ASN A 89 18.07 12.58 -17.60
C ASN A 89 18.30 11.23 -16.90
N LEU A 90 17.29 10.78 -16.16
CA LEU A 90 17.34 9.59 -15.33
C LEU A 90 16.26 8.61 -15.77
N GLU A 91 16.66 7.37 -16.03
CA GLU A 91 15.76 6.23 -16.16
C GLU A 91 16.03 5.26 -15.01
N ASP A 92 15.01 4.89 -14.25
CA ASP A 92 15.17 3.96 -13.13
C ASP A 92 13.93 3.09 -12.88
N SER A 93 14.11 2.03 -12.09
CA SER A 93 13.08 1.08 -11.69
C SER A 93 13.49 0.27 -10.45
N PRO A 94 12.58 -0.05 -9.52
CA PRO A 94 12.89 -0.92 -8.38
C PRO A 94 13.28 -2.34 -8.79
N ALA A 95 14.15 -2.95 -7.98
CA ALA A 95 14.46 -4.38 -8.08
C ALA A 95 13.34 -5.30 -7.52
N PHE A 96 12.52 -4.79 -6.58
CA PHE A 96 11.48 -5.55 -5.89
C PHE A 96 10.11 -4.94 -6.11
N ALA A 97 9.10 -5.77 -6.42
CA ALA A 97 7.74 -5.31 -6.68
C ALA A 97 7.01 -4.81 -5.42
N ILE A 98 7.36 -5.33 -4.25
CA ILE A 98 6.76 -4.94 -2.97
C ILE A 98 7.90 -4.49 -2.05
N ARG A 99 7.80 -3.26 -1.56
CA ARG A 99 8.80 -2.61 -0.70
C ARG A 99 8.02 -1.84 0.35
N GLY A 100 8.22 -2.14 1.63
CA GLY A 100 7.29 -1.63 2.60
C GLY A 100 7.52 -2.07 4.03
N VAL A 101 6.53 -1.75 4.84
CA VAL A 101 6.49 -2.04 6.27
C VAL A 101 5.27 -2.89 6.57
N ILE A 102 5.45 -3.86 7.46
CA ILE A 102 4.35 -4.57 8.11
C ILE A 102 4.29 -4.12 9.58
N GLU A 103 3.18 -3.53 10.00
CA GLU A 103 2.86 -3.32 11.42
C GLU A 103 2.42 -4.67 12.00
N GLY A 104 3.38 -5.58 12.21
CA GLY A 104 3.13 -6.99 12.53
C GLY A 104 3.60 -7.44 13.92
N PHE A 105 3.93 -6.49 14.80
CA PHE A 105 4.50 -6.76 16.13
C PHE A 105 3.43 -6.94 17.22
N TYR A 106 3.85 -7.51 18.35
CA TYR A 106 3.11 -7.51 19.63
C TYR A 106 3.40 -6.22 20.42
N GLY A 107 2.48 -5.83 21.29
CA GLY A 107 2.48 -4.57 22.02
C GLY A 107 1.47 -3.57 21.47
N THR A 108 1.53 -2.35 22.02
CA THR A 108 0.62 -1.26 21.65
C THR A 108 0.69 -0.97 20.15
N PRO A 109 -0.41 -1.17 19.39
CA PRO A 109 -0.45 -0.82 17.98
C PRO A 109 -0.17 0.67 17.76
N TRP A 110 0.30 1.02 16.56
CA TRP A 110 0.48 2.43 16.21
C TRP A 110 -0.84 3.18 16.30
N THR A 111 -0.76 4.43 16.75
CA THR A 111 -1.90 5.35 16.66
C THR A 111 -2.23 5.62 15.19
N HIS A 112 -3.44 6.08 14.93
CA HIS A 112 -3.86 6.44 13.58
C HIS A 112 -2.96 7.52 12.96
N GLU A 113 -2.60 8.54 13.74
CA GLU A 113 -1.69 9.61 13.31
C GLU A 113 -0.28 9.08 12.99
N GLN A 114 0.22 8.12 13.77
CA GLN A 114 1.50 7.46 13.48
C GLN A 114 1.45 6.66 12.18
N ARG A 115 0.34 5.98 11.88
CA ARG A 115 0.15 5.27 10.61
C ARG A 115 0.12 6.22 9.42
N LEU A 116 -0.61 7.33 9.53
CA LEU A 116 -0.65 8.37 8.51
C LEU A 116 0.73 8.97 8.25
N SER A 117 1.45 9.35 9.30
CA SER A 117 2.83 9.85 9.19
C SER A 117 3.81 8.80 8.64
N GLY A 118 3.60 7.53 9.02
CA GLY A 118 4.34 6.39 8.51
C GLY A 118 4.20 6.25 7.00
N ILE A 119 2.97 6.24 6.48
CA ILE A 119 2.68 6.16 5.03
C ILE A 119 3.47 7.20 4.24
N GLU A 120 3.43 8.45 4.68
CA GLU A 120 4.11 9.55 4.00
C GLU A 120 5.64 9.36 4.03
N SER A 121 6.17 8.93 5.18
CA SER A 121 7.61 8.67 5.35
C SER A 121 8.07 7.48 4.52
N PHE A 122 7.28 6.40 4.44
CA PHE A 122 7.59 5.23 3.62
C PHE A 122 7.71 5.60 2.14
N ALA A 123 6.81 6.46 1.66
CA ALA A 123 6.83 6.95 0.29
C ALA A 123 8.11 7.75 -0.04
N ASP A 124 8.62 8.55 0.91
CA ASP A 124 9.88 9.29 0.74
C ASP A 124 11.09 8.37 0.56
N PHE A 125 11.03 7.16 1.13
CA PHE A 125 12.05 6.11 0.96
C PHE A 125 11.77 5.17 -0.21
N GLY A 126 10.82 5.49 -1.09
CA GLY A 126 10.49 4.69 -2.27
C GLY A 126 9.75 3.37 -1.96
N MET A 127 9.20 3.23 -0.75
CA MET A 127 8.31 2.12 -0.41
C MET A 127 6.92 2.33 -1.02
N ASN A 128 6.26 1.24 -1.40
CA ASN A 128 4.96 1.23 -2.06
C ASN A 128 3.89 0.42 -1.29
N SER A 129 4.21 -0.12 -0.12
CA SER A 129 3.29 -0.98 0.61
C SER A 129 3.34 -0.74 2.12
N PHE A 130 2.17 -0.71 2.75
CA PHE A 130 2.02 -0.73 4.20
C PHE A 130 0.99 -1.79 4.60
N MET A 131 1.42 -2.80 5.34
CA MET A 131 0.57 -3.92 5.77
C MET A 131 0.17 -3.76 7.24
N LEU A 132 -1.14 -3.64 7.50
CA LEU A 132 -1.69 -3.59 8.85
C LEU A 132 -1.94 -5.01 9.36
N ALA A 133 -1.10 -5.46 10.29
CA ALA A 133 -1.23 -6.74 10.97
C ALA A 133 -0.97 -6.68 12.51
N PRO A 134 -1.41 -5.62 13.23
CA PRO A 134 -1.02 -5.41 14.62
C PRO A 134 -1.52 -6.57 15.50
N LYS A 135 -0.61 -7.31 16.14
CA LYS A 135 -0.94 -8.58 16.79
C LYS A 135 -1.90 -8.42 17.96
N ASP A 136 -1.79 -7.32 18.71
CA ASP A 136 -2.62 -7.07 19.89
C ASP A 136 -3.93 -6.35 19.56
N SER A 137 -4.22 -6.08 18.29
CA SER A 137 -5.55 -5.59 17.88
C SER A 137 -6.56 -6.75 17.87
N PRO A 138 -7.67 -6.68 18.64
CA PRO A 138 -8.63 -7.78 18.73
C PRO A 138 -9.20 -8.19 17.38
N TRP A 139 -9.54 -7.22 16.52
CA TRP A 139 -10.09 -7.46 15.18
C TRP A 139 -9.14 -8.26 14.27
N GLN A 140 -7.84 -8.25 14.55
CA GLN A 140 -6.85 -8.95 13.74
C GLN A 140 -6.83 -10.46 14.06
N ARG A 141 -6.76 -10.81 15.35
CA ARG A 141 -6.52 -12.20 15.77
C ARG A 141 -7.70 -12.88 16.44
N PHE A 142 -8.30 -12.24 17.44
CA PHE A 142 -9.29 -12.90 18.31
C PHE A 142 -10.70 -12.76 17.76
N ASP A 143 -11.06 -11.55 17.35
CA ASP A 143 -12.37 -11.18 16.82
C ASP A 143 -12.41 -11.29 15.29
N TRP A 144 -11.55 -12.13 14.70
CA TRP A 144 -11.35 -12.12 13.25
C TRP A 144 -12.60 -12.50 12.45
N ARG A 145 -13.55 -13.20 13.07
CA ARG A 145 -14.86 -13.56 12.48
C ARG A 145 -15.88 -12.42 12.53
N ARG A 146 -15.67 -11.41 13.38
CA ARG A 146 -16.59 -10.29 13.52
C ARG A 146 -16.39 -9.32 12.34
N PRO A 147 -17.48 -8.79 11.76
CA PRO A 147 -17.38 -7.69 10.81
C PRO A 147 -16.67 -6.50 11.45
N PHE A 148 -15.98 -5.71 10.64
CA PHE A 148 -15.42 -4.45 11.09
C PHE A 148 -16.53 -3.47 11.49
N ASP A 149 -16.32 -2.74 12.58
CA ASP A 149 -17.20 -1.63 12.95
C ASP A 149 -16.97 -0.41 12.04
N SER A 150 -17.90 0.55 12.13
CA SER A 150 -17.88 1.74 11.28
C SER A 150 -16.69 2.67 11.57
N MET A 151 -16.18 2.69 12.80
CA MET A 151 -15.05 3.52 13.17
C MET A 151 -13.76 2.98 12.54
N LEU A 152 -13.52 1.67 12.66
CA LEU A 152 -12.36 1.02 12.05
C LEU A 152 -12.39 1.12 10.53
N LEU A 153 -13.56 0.99 9.89
CA LEU A 153 -13.69 1.22 8.45
C LEU A 153 -13.40 2.67 8.05
N LYS A 154 -13.88 3.65 8.83
CA LYS A 154 -13.59 5.07 8.59
C LYS A 154 -12.10 5.36 8.68
N LEU A 155 -11.44 4.89 9.74
CA LEU A 155 -10.00 5.07 9.93
C LEU A 155 -9.21 4.37 8.82
N THR A 156 -9.60 3.14 8.46
CA THR A 156 -8.96 2.39 7.37
C THR A 156 -9.11 3.11 6.03
N LYS A 157 -10.28 3.68 5.75
CA LYS A 157 -10.52 4.47 4.53
C LYS A 157 -9.57 5.67 4.46
N GLU A 158 -9.37 6.38 5.56
CA GLU A 158 -8.44 7.50 5.60
C GLU A 158 -6.98 7.06 5.33
N LEU A 159 -6.57 5.89 5.82
CA LEU A 159 -5.26 5.32 5.48
C LEU A 159 -5.15 5.01 4.00
N VAL A 160 -6.19 4.44 3.39
CA VAL A 160 -6.24 4.15 1.93
C VAL A 160 -6.12 5.43 1.12
N GLU A 161 -6.89 6.45 1.47
CA GLU A 161 -6.85 7.77 0.81
C GLU A 161 -5.47 8.41 0.96
N ARG A 162 -4.85 8.34 2.15
CA ARG A 162 -3.46 8.80 2.34
C ARG A 162 -2.47 7.99 1.50
N GLY A 163 -2.65 6.67 1.44
CA GLY A 163 -1.82 5.79 0.62
C GLY A 163 -1.87 6.17 -0.86
N GLN A 164 -3.06 6.42 -1.40
CA GLN A 164 -3.26 6.85 -2.79
C GLN A 164 -2.54 8.18 -3.10
N LEU A 165 -2.62 9.15 -2.19
CA LEU A 165 -1.92 10.45 -2.34
C LEU A 165 -0.40 10.32 -2.29
N HIS A 166 0.14 9.23 -1.75
CA HIS A 166 1.58 9.02 -1.59
C HIS A 166 2.13 7.83 -2.38
N GLY A 167 1.34 7.18 -3.23
CA GLY A 167 1.77 6.00 -3.98
C GLY A 167 2.11 4.80 -3.07
N VAL A 168 1.41 4.63 -1.95
CA VAL A 168 1.57 3.51 -1.02
C VAL A 168 0.27 2.72 -0.93
N ASN A 169 0.33 1.44 -1.28
CA ASN A 169 -0.79 0.53 -1.16
C ASN A 169 -0.98 0.09 0.29
N ILE A 170 -2.21 0.18 0.78
CA ILE A 170 -2.58 -0.25 2.13
C ILE A 170 -3.15 -1.66 2.07
N ALA A 171 -2.44 -2.61 2.69
CA ALA A 171 -2.90 -3.98 2.83
C ALA A 171 -3.45 -4.22 4.23
N ILE A 172 -4.62 -4.84 4.32
CA ILE A 172 -5.20 -5.23 5.61
C ILE A 172 -5.08 -6.74 5.77
N CYS A 173 -4.44 -7.17 6.85
CA CYS A 173 -4.25 -8.59 7.14
C CYS A 173 -5.33 -9.13 8.08
N VAL A 174 -5.55 -10.45 7.98
CA VAL A 174 -6.33 -11.26 8.94
C VAL A 174 -5.45 -12.41 9.47
N SER A 175 -5.44 -12.65 10.79
CA SER A 175 -4.69 -13.75 11.42
C SER A 175 -5.64 -14.74 12.12
N PRO A 176 -6.30 -15.65 11.39
CA PRO A 176 -7.39 -16.46 11.93
C PRO A 176 -6.90 -17.72 12.69
N GLY A 177 -5.61 -18.06 12.59
CA GLY A 177 -5.09 -19.38 12.92
C GLY A 177 -5.19 -19.81 14.39
N LEU A 178 -5.53 -18.91 15.33
CA LEU A 178 -5.79 -19.28 16.73
C LEU A 178 -7.08 -20.08 16.93
N SER A 179 -8.05 -19.92 16.02
CA SER A 179 -9.37 -20.54 16.19
C SER A 179 -10.01 -20.99 14.89
N VAL A 180 -9.34 -20.85 13.74
CA VAL A 180 -9.87 -21.25 12.44
C VAL A 180 -10.11 -22.76 12.37
N LYS A 181 -11.30 -23.13 11.91
CA LYS A 181 -11.65 -24.47 11.47
C LYS A 181 -11.49 -24.50 9.97
N TYR A 182 -10.34 -24.96 9.50
CA TYR A 182 -9.93 -24.84 8.10
C TYR A 182 -10.95 -25.45 7.15
N SER A 183 -11.61 -26.54 7.53
CA SER A 183 -12.61 -27.25 6.71
C SER A 183 -13.97 -26.56 6.64
N ASP A 184 -14.26 -25.60 7.51
CA ASP A 184 -15.56 -24.93 7.60
C ASP A 184 -15.70 -23.84 6.53
N GLN A 185 -16.84 -23.82 5.85
CA GLN A 185 -17.14 -22.77 4.88
C GLN A 185 -17.55 -21.46 5.57
N ASN A 186 -18.15 -21.53 6.76
CA ASN A 186 -18.52 -20.33 7.51
C ASN A 186 -17.28 -19.48 7.89
N ASP A 187 -16.14 -20.14 8.12
CA ASP A 187 -14.88 -19.46 8.41
C ASP A 187 -14.29 -18.77 7.17
N VAL A 188 -14.50 -19.33 5.97
CA VAL A 188 -14.18 -18.63 4.71
C VAL A 188 -15.10 -17.42 4.54
N GLU A 189 -16.40 -17.60 4.76
CA GLU A 189 -17.41 -16.54 4.67
C GLU A 189 -17.12 -15.39 5.64
N ALA A 190 -16.63 -15.68 6.85
CA ALA A 190 -16.26 -14.67 7.83
C ALA A 190 -15.09 -13.79 7.37
N VAL A 191 -14.06 -14.37 6.72
CA VAL A 191 -13.00 -13.60 6.06
C VAL A 191 -13.58 -12.75 4.92
N MET A 192 -14.44 -13.36 4.09
CA MET A 192 -15.02 -12.68 2.93
C MET A 192 -15.94 -11.52 3.29
N ILE A 193 -16.69 -11.59 4.40
CA ILE A 193 -17.49 -10.45 4.90
C ILE A 193 -16.57 -9.25 5.15
N ARG A 194 -15.44 -9.46 5.82
CA ARG A 194 -14.47 -8.40 6.10
C ARG A 194 -13.81 -7.88 4.82
N TYR A 195 -13.40 -8.76 3.91
CA TYR A 195 -12.80 -8.34 2.65
C TYR A 195 -13.77 -7.52 1.79
N ARG A 196 -15.06 -7.87 1.75
CA ARG A 196 -16.09 -7.04 1.07
C ARG A 196 -16.24 -5.66 1.71
N GLN A 197 -16.19 -5.54 3.04
CA GLN A 197 -16.18 -4.24 3.72
C GLN A 197 -14.95 -3.40 3.38
N LEU A 198 -13.79 -4.04 3.22
CA LEU A 198 -12.54 -3.36 2.84
C LEU A 198 -12.53 -2.94 1.36
N LEU A 199 -13.04 -3.79 0.47
CA LEU A 199 -13.19 -3.48 -0.96
C LEU A 199 -14.06 -2.22 -1.17
N SER A 200 -15.15 -2.09 -0.41
CA SER A 200 -16.09 -0.96 -0.53
C SER A 200 -15.48 0.39 -0.10
N ILE A 201 -14.39 0.36 0.68
CA ILE A 201 -13.64 1.56 1.09
C ILE A 201 -12.30 1.71 0.34
N GLY A 202 -12.08 0.93 -0.72
CA GLY A 202 -10.95 1.12 -1.64
C GLY A 202 -9.70 0.27 -1.37
N VAL A 203 -9.70 -0.61 -0.37
CA VAL A 203 -8.59 -1.56 -0.15
C VAL A 203 -8.54 -2.56 -1.31
N ARG A 204 -7.34 -2.86 -1.81
CA ARG A 204 -7.11 -3.83 -2.90
C ARG A 204 -6.10 -4.91 -2.54
N ASP A 205 -5.33 -4.72 -1.48
CA ASP A 205 -4.33 -5.66 -1.00
C ASP A 205 -4.78 -6.31 0.31
N PHE A 206 -4.63 -7.62 0.41
CA PHE A 206 -5.11 -8.42 1.54
C PHE A 206 -4.02 -9.36 2.03
N GLY A 207 -3.93 -9.53 3.35
CA GLY A 207 -3.07 -10.53 3.98
C GLY A 207 -3.88 -11.59 4.71
N LEU A 208 -3.44 -12.85 4.63
CA LEU A 208 -3.94 -13.97 5.41
C LEU A 208 -2.74 -14.63 6.08
N LEU A 209 -2.62 -14.49 7.40
CA LEU A 209 -1.41 -14.82 8.14
C LEU A 209 -1.64 -15.97 9.12
N PHE A 210 -0.70 -16.92 9.16
CA PHE A 210 -0.74 -18.11 9.99
C PHE A 210 0.49 -18.23 10.91
N ASP A 211 1.08 -17.10 11.28
CA ASP A 211 2.21 -17.01 12.21
C ASP A 211 1.76 -17.05 13.68
N ASP A 212 2.60 -17.62 14.55
CA ASP A 212 2.37 -17.74 15.99
C ASP A 212 1.03 -18.37 16.39
N ILE A 213 0.75 -19.55 15.83
CA ILE A 213 -0.47 -20.33 16.09
C ILE A 213 -0.11 -21.77 16.47
N PRO A 214 -1.05 -22.56 17.03
CA PRO A 214 -0.84 -23.98 17.24
C PRO A 214 -0.40 -24.68 15.94
N TRP A 215 0.61 -25.55 16.06
CA TRP A 215 1.14 -26.26 14.90
C TRP A 215 0.20 -27.37 14.39
N GLU A 216 -0.60 -27.95 15.29
CA GLU A 216 -1.52 -29.05 15.01
C GLU A 216 -2.94 -28.56 14.69
N LEU A 217 -3.68 -29.36 13.92
CA LEU A 217 -5.10 -29.13 13.66
C LEU A 217 -5.92 -29.26 14.95
N GLN A 218 -6.72 -28.24 15.26
CA GLN A 218 -7.45 -28.15 16.52
C GLN A 218 -8.85 -28.78 16.47
N PHE A 219 -9.39 -29.03 15.27
CA PHE A 219 -10.76 -29.52 15.06
C PHE A 219 -10.77 -30.94 14.47
N ALA A 220 -11.68 -31.79 14.98
CA ALA A 220 -11.79 -33.19 14.54
C ALA A 220 -12.12 -33.31 13.04
N GLU A 221 -12.91 -32.38 12.49
CA GLU A 221 -13.25 -32.33 11.08
C GLU A 221 -12.05 -31.96 10.20
N ASP A 222 -11.18 -31.07 10.70
CA ASP A 222 -9.93 -30.74 10.02
C ASP A 222 -8.99 -31.95 10.03
N ILE A 223 -8.82 -32.61 11.17
CA ILE A 223 -8.00 -33.83 11.32
C ILE A 223 -8.51 -34.94 10.38
N LYS A 224 -9.83 -35.06 10.21
CA LYS A 224 -10.44 -36.03 9.29
C LYS A 224 -10.22 -35.67 7.82
N LYS A 225 -10.24 -34.39 7.47
CA LYS A 225 -10.18 -33.92 6.06
C LYS A 225 -8.75 -33.76 5.55
N TYR A 226 -7.83 -33.28 6.38
CA TYR A 226 -6.49 -32.89 5.97
C TYR A 226 -5.42 -33.78 6.61
N LYS A 227 -4.36 -34.07 5.86
CA LYS A 227 -3.21 -34.83 6.36
C LYS A 227 -2.24 -33.98 7.17
N THR A 228 -2.16 -32.69 6.87
CA THR A 228 -1.24 -31.74 7.51
C THR A 228 -1.87 -30.37 7.68
N THR A 229 -1.40 -29.61 8.67
CA THR A 229 -1.79 -28.21 8.87
C THR A 229 -1.48 -27.35 7.64
N ALA A 230 -0.35 -27.58 6.98
CA ALA A 230 0.00 -26.89 5.73
C ALA A 230 -1.02 -27.14 4.61
N GLN A 231 -1.52 -28.38 4.47
CA GLN A 231 -2.57 -28.70 3.52
C GLN A 231 -3.88 -27.96 3.84
N ALA A 232 -4.25 -27.90 5.13
CA ALA A 232 -5.43 -27.21 5.59
C ALA A 232 -5.36 -25.69 5.33
N GLN A 233 -4.22 -25.07 5.64
CA GLN A 233 -3.95 -23.66 5.37
C GLN A 233 -3.99 -23.34 3.88
N ALA A 234 -3.36 -24.17 3.04
CA ALA A 234 -3.39 -24.00 1.59
C ALA A 234 -4.80 -24.11 1.01
N ASP A 235 -5.58 -25.12 1.41
CA ASP A 235 -6.98 -25.28 0.99
C ASP A 235 -7.87 -24.09 1.41
N PHE A 236 -7.76 -23.67 2.67
CA PHE A 236 -8.50 -22.52 3.19
C PHE A 236 -8.15 -21.23 2.42
N SER A 237 -6.84 -20.98 2.22
CA SER A 237 -6.36 -19.79 1.49
C SER A 237 -6.82 -19.80 0.03
N ASN A 238 -6.81 -20.95 -0.63
CA ASN A 238 -7.30 -21.11 -2.00
C ASN A 238 -8.81 -20.87 -2.10
N ARG A 239 -9.61 -21.32 -1.12
CA ARG A 239 -11.05 -21.04 -1.08
C ARG A 239 -11.35 -19.57 -0.84
N VAL A 240 -10.64 -18.91 0.10
CA VAL A 240 -10.74 -17.46 0.28
C VAL A 240 -10.39 -16.72 -1.00
N LEU A 241 -9.30 -17.09 -1.68
CA LEU A 241 -8.89 -16.48 -2.95
C LEU A 241 -9.91 -16.71 -4.06
N ALA A 242 -10.48 -17.92 -4.16
CA ALA A 242 -11.53 -18.22 -5.14
C ALA A 242 -12.76 -17.34 -4.91
N SER A 243 -13.25 -17.25 -3.67
CA SER A 243 -14.37 -16.38 -3.32
C SER A 243 -14.07 -14.90 -3.53
N LEU A 244 -12.83 -14.46 -3.31
CA LEU A 244 -12.42 -13.07 -3.56
C LEU A 244 -12.42 -12.71 -5.06
N LYS A 245 -12.15 -13.68 -5.95
CA LYS A 245 -12.19 -13.46 -7.41
C LYS A 245 -13.61 -13.35 -7.98
N GLU A 246 -14.63 -13.69 -7.20
CA GLU A 246 -16.04 -13.64 -7.61
C GLU A 246 -16.74 -12.32 -7.24
N VAL A 247 -16.06 -11.41 -6.53
CA VAL A 247 -16.59 -10.12 -6.04
C VAL A 247 -15.84 -8.95 -6.66
#